data_AF-A0A1E4F0W6-F1
#
_entry.id   AF-A0A1E4F0W6-F1
#
_cell.length_a   1.000
_cell.length_b   1.000
_cell.length_c   1.000
_cell.angle_alpha   90.00
_cell.angle_beta   90.00
_cell.angle_gamma   90.00
#
_symmetry.space_group_name_H-M   'P 1'
#
loop_
_entity.id
_entity.type
_entity.pdbx_description
1 polymer ?
#
loop_
_entity_poly.entity_id
_entity_poly.type
_entity_poly.pdbx_seq_one_letter_code
_entity_poly.pdbx_strand_id
1 'polypeptide(L)' 'MVRYYFHTREDDVLVDDKEGTMLADEQSARREARRLIAQMALEAVHQQLDFLAVIVRDDDGEELFSYALDYRA' A
#
# COMPACT_ATOMS: atom_id res chain seq x y z
N MET A 1 8.94 -9.96 -15.67
CA MET A 1 8.81 -9.03 -14.53
C MET A 1 7.68 -8.08 -14.86
N VAL A 2 6.83 -7.77 -13.88
CA VAL A 2 5.65 -6.90 -14.00
C VAL A 2 5.88 -5.71 -13.08
N ARG A 3 5.46 -4.51 -13.49
CA ARG A 3 5.53 -3.31 -12.65
C ARG A 3 4.29 -3.24 -11.77
N TYR A 4 4.49 -3.03 -10.49
CA TYR A 4 3.42 -2.83 -9.50
C TYR A 4 3.63 -1.49 -8.81
N TYR A 5 2.55 -0.73 -8.62
CA TYR A 5 2.57 0.57 -7.99
C TYR A 5 1.98 0.47 -6.59
N PHE A 6 2.71 0.91 -5.57
CA PHE A 6 2.34 0.77 -4.16
C PHE A 6 1.91 2.11 -3.59
N HIS A 7 0.65 2.48 -3.82
CA HIS A 7 0.09 3.72 -3.29
C HIS A 7 -0.24 3.55 -1.81
N THR A 8 -0.07 4.61 -1.03
CA THR A 8 -0.47 4.62 0.39
C THR A 8 -1.65 5.55 0.57
N ARG A 9 -2.67 5.10 1.31
CA ARG A 9 -3.75 5.94 1.80
C ARG A 9 -3.64 6.12 3.31
N GLU A 10 -3.54 7.36 3.75
CA GLU A 10 -3.51 7.80 5.15
C GLU A 10 -4.75 8.66 5.38
N ASP A 11 -5.76 8.13 6.06
CA ASP A 11 -7.11 8.71 6.15
C ASP A 11 -7.69 9.08 4.76
N ASP A 12 -7.84 10.37 4.50
CA ASP A 12 -8.35 10.91 3.23
C ASP A 12 -7.24 11.34 2.25
N VAL A 13 -5.98 11.15 2.62
CA VAL A 13 -4.81 11.50 1.80
C VAL A 13 -4.32 10.26 1.05
N LEU A 14 -4.30 10.33 -0.28
CA LEU A 14 -3.67 9.34 -1.14
C LEU A 14 -2.28 9.85 -1.55
N VAL A 15 -1.25 9.05 -1.28
CA VAL A 15 0.12 9.26 -1.71
C VAL A 15 0.42 8.29 -2.85
N ASP A 16 0.63 8.84 -4.04
CA ASP A 16 0.86 8.05 -5.23
C ASP A 16 2.32 7.60 -5.38
N ASP A 17 2.52 6.30 -5.54
CA ASP A 17 3.74 5.75 -6.11
C ASP A 17 3.70 5.92 -7.63
N LYS A 18 4.64 6.70 -8.18
CA LYS A 18 4.75 6.98 -9.62
C LYS A 18 5.85 6.17 -10.29
N GLU A 19 6.77 5.61 -9.51
CA GLU A 19 7.89 4.85 -10.06
C GLU A 19 7.49 3.40 -10.23
N GLY A 20 6.80 2.83 -9.25
CA GLY A 20 6.46 1.42 -9.22
C GLY A 20 7.69 0.52 -9.09
N THR A 21 7.46 -0.72 -8.66
CA THR A 21 8.52 -1.72 -8.49
C THR A 21 8.34 -2.87 -9.46
N MET A 22 9.41 -3.24 -10.16
CA MET A 22 9.44 -4.41 -11.03
C MET A 22 9.59 -5.68 -10.19
N LEU A 23 8.56 -6.53 -10.18
CA LEU A 23 8.54 -7.79 -9.43
C LEU A 23 8.30 -8.98 -10.36
N ALA A 24 8.59 -10.19 -9.86
CA ALA A 24 8.43 -11.41 -10.65
C ALA A 24 6.96 -11.76 -10.91
N ASP A 25 6.12 -11.62 -9.88
CA ASP A 25 4.73 -12.06 -9.84
C ASP A 25 3.93 -11.30 -8.78
N GLU A 26 2.61 -11.49 -8.80
CA GLU A 26 1.67 -10.88 -7.85
C GLU A 26 1.94 -11.34 -6.40
N GLN A 27 2.39 -12.58 -6.20
CA GLN A 27 2.71 -13.09 -4.88
C GLN A 27 3.89 -12.32 -4.24
N SER A 28 4.85 -11.88 -5.05
CA SER A 28 5.94 -11.01 -4.62
C SER A 28 5.43 -9.62 -4.29
N ALA A 29 4.50 -9.07 -5.08
CA ALA A 29 3.86 -7.79 -4.77
C ALA A 29 3.07 -7.85 -3.45
N ARG A 30 2.34 -8.94 -3.19
CA ARG A 30 1.63 -9.17 -1.93
C ARG A 30 2.57 -9.20 -0.72
N ARG A 31 3.75 -9.82 -0.85
CA ARG A 31 4.76 -9.81 0.23
C ARG A 31 5.28 -8.40 0.49
N GLU A 32 5.55 -7.64 -0.56
CA GLU A 32 6.06 -6.28 -0.42
C GLU A 32 5.01 -5.35 0.19
N ALA A 33 3.75 -5.41 -0.26
CA ALA A 33 2.67 -4.60 0.29
C ALA A 33 2.43 -4.89 1.79
N ARG A 34 2.49 -6.17 2.21
CA ARG A 34 2.43 -6.55 3.63
C ARG A 34 3.60 -6.00 4.44
N ARG A 35 4.80 -6.00 3.87
CA ARG A 35 5.99 -5.44 4.50
C ARG A 35 5.82 -3.93 4.68
N LEU A 36 5.39 -3.22 3.63
CA LEU A 36 5.17 -1.77 3.65
C LEU A 36 4.15 -1.38 4.73
N ILE A 37 2.96 -1.98 4.72
CA ILE A 37 1.93 -1.62 5.72
C ILE A 37 2.39 -1.93 7.15
N ALA A 38 3.15 -3.01 7.37
CA ALA A 38 3.69 -3.33 8.68
C ALA A 38 4.76 -2.32 9.15
N GLN A 39 5.56 -1.78 8.22
CA GLN A 39 6.53 -0.71 8.54
C GLN A 39 5.84 0.59 8.92
N MET A 40 4.73 0.92 8.26
CA MET A 40 3.97 2.15 8.48
C MET A 40 3.02 2.08 9.68
N ALA A 41 2.61 0.87 10.09
CA ALA A 41 1.57 0.69 11.11
C ALA A 41 1.87 1.37 12.46
N LEU A 42 3.13 1.34 12.93
CA LEU A 42 3.50 2.01 14.17
C LEU A 42 3.53 3.53 14.02
N GLU A 43 3.99 4.02 12.87
CA GLU A 43 4.00 5.45 12.57
C GLU A 43 2.58 6.01 12.48
N ALA A 44 1.65 5.27 11.85
CA ALA A 44 0.23 5.62 11.82
C ALA A 44 -0.37 5.80 13.21
N VAL A 45 -0.03 4.92 14.17
CA VAL A 45 -0.47 5.06 15.57
C VAL A 45 0.11 6.31 16.23
N HIS A 46 1.39 6.62 16.00
CA HIS A 46 2.00 7.85 16.53
C HIS A 46 1.40 9.12 15.93
N GLN A 47 1.03 9.07 14.64
CA GLN A 47 0.37 10.15 13.92
C GLN A 47 -1.14 10.23 14.22
N GLN A 48 -1.69 9.28 14.99
CA GLN A 48 -3.12 9.19 15.31
C GLN A 48 -4.02 9.07 14.07
N LEU A 49 -3.56 8.36 13.05
CA LEU A 49 -4.37 8.05 11.86
C LEU A 49 -5.50 7.08 12.24
N ASP A 50 -6.68 7.33 11.68
CA ASP A 50 -7.85 6.45 11.83
C ASP A 50 -7.80 5.30 10.82
N PHE A 51 -7.16 5.53 9.67
CA PHE A 51 -7.09 4.57 8.58
C PHE A 51 -5.74 4.61 7.85
N LEU A 52 -5.17 3.42 7.61
CA LEU A 52 -3.98 3.25 6.78
C LEU A 52 -4.22 2.12 5.77
N ALA A 53 -3.91 2.35 4.50
CA ALA A 53 -3.92 1.29 3.49
C ALA A 53 -2.73 1.38 2.53
N VAL A 54 -2.29 0.21 2.06
CA VAL A 54 -1.39 0.07 0.91
C VAL A 54 -2.20 -0.53 -0.23
N ILE A 55 -2.34 0.22 -1.32
CA ILE A 55 -3.13 -0.09 -2.50
C ILE A 55 -2.15 -0.43 -3.63
N VAL A 56 -2.28 -1.64 -4.17
CA VAL A 56 -1.42 -2.12 -5.25
C VAL A 56 -2.15 -2.03 -6.58
N ARG A 57 -1.54 -1.31 -7.53
CA ARG A 57 -2.07 -1.13 -8.89
C ARG A 57 -1.11 -1.68 -9.95
N ASP A 58 -1.67 -2.01 -11.11
CA ASP A 58 -0.90 -2.32 -12.31
C ASP A 58 -0.58 -1.07 -13.16
N ASP A 59 -0.01 -1.29 -14.34
CA ASP A 59 0.43 -0.25 -15.29
C ASP A 59 -0.74 0.50 -15.94
N ASP A 60 -1.92 -0.12 -15.98
CA ASP A 60 -3.17 0.50 -16.46
C ASP A 60 -3.86 1.31 -15.34
N GLY A 61 -3.31 1.27 -14.12
CA GLY A 61 -3.84 1.92 -12.93
C GLY A 61 -5.01 1.16 -12.29
N GLU A 62 -5.24 -0.10 -12.68
CA GLU A 62 -6.26 -0.95 -12.07
C GLU A 62 -5.80 -1.40 -10.68
N GLU A 63 -6.67 -1.30 -9.68
CA GLU A 63 -6.40 -1.85 -8.36
C GLU A 63 -6.48 -3.38 -8.40
N LEU A 64 -5.35 -4.03 -8.16
CA LEU A 64 -5.27 -5.48 -8.09
C LEU A 64 -5.68 -5.99 -6.70
N PHE A 65 -5.17 -5.34 -5.64
CA PHE A 65 -5.50 -5.64 -4.25
C PHE A 65 -5.00 -4.55 -3.31
N SER A 66 -5.52 -4.55 -2.09
CA SER A 66 -5.08 -3.66 -1.02
C SER A 66 -4.99 -4.37 0.33
N TYR A 67 -4.14 -3.84 1.21
CA TYR A 67 -4.14 -4.15 2.64
C TYR A 67 -4.53 -2.89 3.39
N ALA A 68 -5.37 -3.02 4.41
CA ALA A 68 -5.83 -1.90 5.21
C ALA A 68 -5.81 -2.23 6.70
N LEU A 69 -5.53 -1.22 7.51
CA LEU A 69 -5.67 -1.20 8.95
C LEU A 69 -6.66 -0.09 9.31
N ASP A 70 -7.70 -0.46 10.05
CA ASP A 70 -8.69 0.46 10.58
C ASP A 70 -8.45 0.57 12.10
N TYR A 71 -8.13 1.78 12.56
CA TYR A 71 -7.83 2.06 13.96
C TYR A 71 -9.04 2.66 14.69
N ARG A 72 -10.16 2.88 14.00
CA ARG A 72 -11.39 3.39 14.61
C ARG A 72 -11.95 2.34 15.57
N ALA A 73 -12.05 2.72 16.84
CA ALA A 73 -12.58 1.91 17.92
C ALA A 73 -14.13 1.84 17.92
#